data_AF-A0A0E3H7D1-F1
#
_entry.id   AF-A0A0E3H7D1-F1
#
_cell.length_a   1.000
_cell.length_b   1.000
_cell.length_c   1.000
_cell.angle_alpha   90.00
_cell.angle_beta   90.00
_cell.angle_gamma   90.00
#
_symmetry.space_group_name_H-M   'P 1'
#
loop_
_entity.id
_entity.type
_entity.pdbx_description
1 polymer ?
#
loop_
_entity_poly.entity_id
_entity_poly.type
_entity_poly.pdbx_seq_one_letter_code
_entity_poly.pdbx_strand_id
1 'polypeptide(L)'
;DGVDLFLERGTAADRYDVLALELAKHNIRGGPGKPLHLTATPRCGFPPAGYLKRAVDTGIFERVHVRIYDDPDCEAYWHREWDEWTAAYPATRFYVGMTASEMTHGWVHPKNVYYDVAPSVQKADNYGGFMIWD
;
A
#
# COMPACT_ATOMS: atom_id res chain seq x y z
N ASP A 1 7.02 7.15 13.62
CA ASP A 1 8.40 6.67 13.36
C ASP A 1 8.59 6.25 11.91
N GLY A 2 8.13 7.06 10.98
CA GLY A 2 8.08 6.69 9.57
C GLY A 2 7.53 7.80 8.71
N VAL A 3 7.53 7.56 7.41
CA VAL A 3 6.99 8.47 6.40
C VAL A 3 6.14 7.63 5.45
N ASP A 4 4.90 8.08 5.22
CA ASP A 4 4.01 7.50 4.21
C ASP A 4 3.95 8.41 2.98
N LEU A 5 4.06 7.80 1.80
CA LEU A 5 3.84 8.49 0.53
C LEU A 5 2.40 8.30 0.06
N PHE A 6 1.53 9.23 0.43
CA PHE A 6 0.17 9.36 -0.07
C PHE A 6 0.15 10.31 -1.27
N LEU A 7 0.42 9.79 -2.47
CA LEU A 7 0.56 10.58 -3.69
C LEU A 7 -0.68 10.47 -4.56
N GLU A 8 -1.62 11.42 -4.44
CA GLU A 8 -2.83 11.48 -5.28
C GLU A 8 -2.58 12.05 -6.67
N ARG A 9 -1.55 12.89 -6.79
CA ARG A 9 -1.21 13.62 -8.00
C ARG A 9 0.30 13.69 -8.14
N GLY A 10 0.76 13.64 -9.37
CA GLY A 10 2.16 13.75 -9.71
C GLY A 10 2.35 13.60 -11.21
N THR A 11 3.60 13.67 -11.63
CA THR A 11 4.04 13.53 -13.02
C THR A 11 5.19 12.54 -13.10
N ALA A 12 5.42 11.96 -14.28
CA ALA A 12 6.55 11.05 -14.48
C ALA A 12 7.93 11.72 -14.25
N ALA A 13 8.00 13.05 -14.17
CA ALA A 13 9.21 13.80 -13.87
C ALA A 13 9.52 13.85 -12.35
N ASP A 14 8.54 13.55 -11.49
CA ASP A 14 8.74 13.57 -10.05
C ASP A 14 9.75 12.51 -9.61
N ARG A 15 10.45 12.82 -8.51
CA ARG A 15 11.63 12.07 -8.04
C ARG A 15 11.43 11.49 -6.65
N TYR A 16 10.26 10.88 -6.42
CA TYR A 16 9.94 10.22 -5.17
C TYR A 16 10.83 9.00 -4.88
N ASP A 17 11.46 8.43 -5.91
CA ASP A 17 12.53 7.43 -5.77
C ASP A 17 13.74 7.99 -4.99
N VAL A 18 14.16 9.21 -5.29
CA VAL A 18 15.28 9.86 -4.61
C VAL A 18 14.93 10.12 -3.14
N LEU A 19 13.72 10.62 -2.88
CA LEU A 19 13.24 10.82 -1.52
C LEU A 19 13.19 9.49 -0.74
N ALA A 20 12.61 8.44 -1.33
CA ALA A 20 12.50 7.13 -0.73
C ALA A 20 13.88 6.56 -0.37
N LEU A 21 14.84 6.60 -1.30
CA LEU A 21 16.20 6.12 -1.10
C LEU A 21 16.92 6.89 0.01
N GLU A 22 16.71 8.21 0.11
CA GLU A 22 17.31 8.99 1.19
C GLU A 22 16.71 8.62 2.54
N LEU A 23 15.38 8.52 2.65
CA LEU A 23 14.71 8.11 3.88
C LEU A 23 15.14 6.71 4.35
N ALA A 24 15.32 5.78 3.42
CA ALA A 24 15.75 4.42 3.75
C ALA A 24 17.13 4.34 4.40
N LYS A 25 18.06 5.26 4.08
CA LYS A 25 19.37 5.33 4.74
C LYS A 25 19.26 5.62 6.24
N HIS A 26 18.17 6.25 6.65
CA HIS A 26 17.89 6.57 8.05
C HIS A 26 17.10 5.49 8.79
N ASN A 27 16.76 4.37 8.14
CA ASN A 27 16.12 3.23 8.79
C ASN A 27 17.16 2.37 9.55
N ILE A 28 17.59 2.85 10.71
CA ILE A 28 18.66 2.20 11.48
C ILE A 28 18.07 1.15 12.43
N ARG A 29 18.42 -0.12 12.18
CA ARG A 29 18.04 -1.28 13.00
C ARG A 29 19.27 -1.89 13.67
N GLY A 30 19.70 -1.30 14.79
CA GLY A 30 20.83 -1.82 15.59
C GLY A 30 22.06 -0.91 15.69
N GLY A 31 21.86 0.40 15.91
CA GLY A 31 22.94 1.37 16.07
C GLY A 31 22.40 2.72 16.58
N PRO A 32 23.24 3.78 16.65
CA PRO A 32 22.77 5.12 16.99
C PRO A 32 21.80 5.62 15.92
N GLY A 33 20.53 5.76 16.31
CA GLY A 33 19.42 6.07 15.40
C GLY A 33 18.15 5.36 15.85
N LYS A 34 17.12 5.40 14.99
CA LYS A 34 15.88 4.65 15.20
C LYS A 34 15.36 4.08 13.89
N PRO A 35 14.52 3.04 13.94
CA PRO A 35 13.82 2.56 12.75
C PRO A 35 13.01 3.69 12.11
N LEU A 36 13.01 3.69 10.77
CA LEU A 36 12.17 4.57 9.96
C LEU A 36 11.35 3.69 9.04
N HIS A 37 10.06 3.60 9.32
CA HIS A 37 9.11 2.84 8.51
C HIS A 37 8.74 3.66 7.29
N LEU A 38 9.27 3.29 6.13
CA LEU A 38 8.91 3.90 4.86
C LEU A 38 7.73 3.15 4.25
N THR A 39 6.62 3.85 4.01
CA THR A 39 5.40 3.27 3.47
C THR A 39 4.84 4.09 2.31
N ALA A 40 3.95 3.49 1.53
CA ALA A 40 3.18 4.18 0.50
C ALA A 40 1.72 3.75 0.53
N THR A 41 0.82 4.67 0.17
CA THR A 41 -0.62 4.43 0.14
C THR A 41 -1.17 4.69 -1.28
N PRO A 42 -0.95 3.78 -2.24
CA PRO A 42 -1.46 3.90 -3.61
C PRO A 42 -2.99 3.78 -3.69
N ARG A 43 -3.53 4.08 -4.87
CA ARG A 43 -4.85 3.57 -5.29
C ARG A 43 -4.76 2.08 -5.59
N CYS A 44 -5.89 1.38 -5.66
CA CYS A 44 -5.83 -0.08 -5.85
C CYS A 44 -5.33 -0.51 -7.23
N GLY A 45 -5.64 0.24 -8.29
CA GLY A 45 -5.25 -0.14 -9.66
C GLY A 45 -3.75 -0.39 -9.85
N PHE A 46 -3.43 -1.50 -10.50
CA PHE A 46 -2.11 -1.94 -10.91
C PHE A 46 -2.00 -1.89 -12.45
N PRO A 47 -0.85 -1.47 -13.02
CA PRO A 47 0.32 -0.92 -12.33
C PRO A 47 0.03 0.46 -11.72
N PRO A 48 0.76 0.87 -10.66
CA PRO A 48 0.58 2.20 -10.09
C PRO A 48 0.93 3.30 -11.08
N ALA A 49 0.37 4.48 -10.84
CA ALA A 49 0.68 5.67 -11.61
C ALA A 49 2.20 5.93 -11.67
N GLY A 50 2.71 6.38 -12.81
CA GLY A 50 4.16 6.46 -13.08
C GLY A 50 4.98 7.24 -12.04
N TYR A 51 4.39 8.27 -11.43
CA TYR A 51 5.03 9.07 -10.37
C TYR A 51 5.29 8.29 -9.09
N LEU A 52 4.43 7.31 -8.76
CA LEU A 52 4.62 6.41 -7.62
C LEU A 52 5.38 5.16 -8.03
N LYS A 53 5.12 4.63 -9.23
CA LYS A 53 5.76 3.41 -9.75
C LYS A 53 7.28 3.45 -9.60
N ARG A 54 7.90 4.57 -10.02
CA ARG A 54 9.35 4.76 -9.91
C ARG A 54 9.87 4.63 -8.49
N ALA A 55 9.10 5.09 -7.50
CA ALA A 55 9.46 4.98 -6.09
C ALA A 55 9.29 3.55 -5.59
N VAL A 56 8.16 2.88 -5.82
CA VAL A 56 7.94 1.51 -5.34
C VAL A 56 8.86 0.49 -6.01
N ASP A 57 9.23 0.72 -7.28
CA ASP A 57 10.20 -0.10 -8.03
C ASP A 57 11.61 -0.11 -7.40
N THR A 58 11.92 0.82 -6.50
CA THR A 58 13.19 0.80 -5.75
C THR A 58 13.29 -0.39 -4.79
N GLY A 59 12.17 -1.01 -4.43
CA GLY A 59 12.12 -2.21 -3.58
C GLY A 59 12.45 -1.99 -2.11
N ILE A 60 12.56 -0.74 -1.65
CA ILE A 60 12.92 -0.39 -0.26
C ILE A 60 11.73 -0.04 0.64
N PHE A 61 10.51 0.02 0.08
CA PHE A 61 9.31 0.28 0.88
C PHE A 61 9.07 -0.90 1.82
N GLU A 62 8.94 -0.60 3.11
CA GLU A 62 8.66 -1.63 4.11
C GLU A 62 7.23 -2.13 3.97
N ARG A 63 6.29 -1.19 3.72
CA ARG A 63 4.87 -1.49 3.63
C ARG A 63 4.20 -0.70 2.51
N VAL A 64 3.18 -1.30 1.90
CA VAL A 64 2.29 -0.63 0.96
C VAL A 64 0.84 -0.87 1.38
N HIS A 65 0.07 0.21 1.50
CA HIS A 65 -1.33 0.19 1.89
C HIS A 65 -2.21 0.37 0.63
N VAL A 66 -2.69 -0.72 0.05
CA VAL A 66 -3.48 -0.71 -1.20
C VAL A 66 -4.92 -0.34 -0.86
N ARG A 67 -5.37 0.85 -1.24
CA ARG A 67 -6.74 1.32 -0.93
C ARG A 67 -7.77 0.67 -1.85
N ILE A 68 -8.67 -0.14 -1.30
CA ILE A 68 -9.75 -0.81 -2.05
C ILE A 68 -11.10 -0.07 -1.96
N TYR A 69 -11.07 1.20 -1.54
CA TYR A 69 -12.21 2.10 -1.39
C TYR A 69 -11.97 3.40 -2.19
N ASP A 70 -13.00 4.20 -2.38
CA ASP A 70 -12.96 5.50 -3.11
C ASP A 70 -12.50 5.44 -4.58
N ASP A 71 -12.45 4.24 -5.18
CA ASP A 71 -12.16 4.04 -6.60
C ASP A 71 -13.14 3.01 -7.20
N PRO A 72 -14.04 3.40 -8.14
CA PRO A 72 -15.09 2.52 -8.67
C PRO A 72 -14.58 1.23 -9.31
N ASP A 73 -13.43 1.28 -9.98
CA ASP A 73 -12.87 0.09 -10.63
C ASP A 73 -12.36 -0.92 -9.59
N CYS A 74 -11.99 -0.44 -8.40
CA CYS A 74 -11.45 -1.27 -7.34
C CYS A 74 -12.51 -2.06 -6.57
N GLU A 75 -13.74 -1.56 -6.45
CA GLU A 75 -14.81 -2.32 -5.78
C GLU A 75 -15.06 -3.68 -6.44
N ALA A 76 -14.96 -3.76 -7.76
CA ALA A 76 -15.21 -4.97 -8.52
C ALA A 76 -13.96 -5.87 -8.68
N TYR A 77 -12.77 -5.27 -8.74
CA TYR A 77 -11.55 -5.98 -9.15
C TYR A 77 -10.46 -6.05 -8.07
N TRP A 78 -10.71 -5.61 -6.83
CA TRP A 78 -9.69 -5.55 -5.79
C TRP A 78 -8.94 -6.88 -5.55
N HIS A 79 -9.59 -8.03 -5.70
CA HIS A 79 -8.92 -9.34 -5.58
C HIS A 79 -7.78 -9.50 -6.59
N ARG A 80 -8.07 -9.14 -7.85
CA ARG A 80 -7.08 -9.22 -8.93
C ARG A 80 -5.95 -8.24 -8.71
N GLU A 81 -6.30 -6.99 -8.39
CA GLU A 81 -5.31 -5.95 -8.14
C GLU A 81 -4.41 -6.31 -6.95
N TRP A 82 -4.99 -6.88 -5.88
CA TRP A 82 -4.25 -7.39 -4.74
C TRP A 82 -3.23 -8.46 -5.14
N ASP A 83 -3.64 -9.44 -5.97
CA ASP A 83 -2.75 -10.50 -6.45
C ASP A 83 -1.61 -9.91 -7.31
N GLU A 84 -1.90 -8.94 -8.17
CA GLU A 84 -0.88 -8.26 -9.00
C GLU A 84 0.12 -7.46 -8.14
N TRP A 85 -0.38 -6.70 -7.15
CA TRP A 85 0.46 -5.94 -6.21
C TRP A 85 1.38 -6.83 -5.38
N THR A 86 0.83 -7.87 -4.76
CA THR A 86 1.57 -8.76 -3.86
C THR A 86 2.60 -9.60 -4.62
N ALA A 87 2.28 -10.04 -5.83
CA ALA A 87 3.23 -10.75 -6.70
C ALA A 87 4.37 -9.87 -7.22
N ALA A 88 4.10 -8.59 -7.51
CA ALA A 88 5.10 -7.68 -8.06
C ALA A 88 6.21 -7.29 -7.08
N TYR A 89 5.92 -7.23 -5.77
CA TYR A 89 6.87 -6.76 -4.76
C TYR A 89 6.98 -7.73 -3.56
N PRO A 90 7.60 -8.91 -3.74
CA PRO A 90 7.64 -9.95 -2.70
C PRO A 90 8.38 -9.54 -1.41
N ALA A 91 9.27 -8.55 -1.47
CA ALA A 91 10.00 -8.03 -0.31
C ALA A 91 9.19 -7.03 0.55
N THR A 92 8.09 -6.51 0.02
CA THR A 92 7.26 -5.47 0.65
C THR A 92 6.08 -6.09 1.37
N ARG A 93 5.74 -5.61 2.58
CA ARG A 93 4.53 -6.05 3.28
C ARG A 93 3.29 -5.30 2.79
N PHE A 94 2.26 -6.01 2.38
CA PHE A 94 1.03 -5.40 1.88
C PHE A 94 -0.06 -5.35 2.92
N TYR A 95 -0.72 -4.20 2.99
CA TYR A 95 -1.88 -3.98 3.84
C TYR A 95 -3.06 -3.63 2.95
N VAL A 96 -4.19 -4.27 3.18
CA VAL A 96 -5.43 -3.89 2.49
C VAL A 96 -6.03 -2.67 3.19
N GLY A 97 -6.17 -1.59 2.42
CA GLY A 97 -6.71 -0.31 2.87
C GLY A 97 -8.23 -0.32 2.75
N MET A 98 -8.92 -0.07 3.86
CA MET A 98 -10.38 -0.09 3.96
C MET A 98 -10.88 1.18 4.62
N THR A 99 -12.08 1.64 4.26
CA THR A 99 -12.73 2.77 4.94
C THR A 99 -13.52 2.31 6.17
N ALA A 100 -13.48 3.09 7.24
CA ALA A 100 -14.32 2.91 8.42
C ALA A 100 -15.74 3.51 8.26
N SER A 101 -15.91 4.44 7.32
CA SER A 101 -17.16 5.15 7.08
C SER A 101 -18.11 4.32 6.22
N GLU A 102 -19.30 4.01 6.75
CA GLU A 102 -20.37 3.32 6.02
C GLU A 102 -20.94 4.15 4.85
N MET A 103 -20.65 5.46 4.83
CA MET A 103 -21.10 6.39 3.78
C MET A 103 -20.11 6.46 2.60
N THR A 104 -18.93 5.88 2.75
CA THR A 104 -17.87 5.94 1.75
C THR A 104 -18.01 4.78 0.77
N HIS A 105 -17.85 5.07 -0.52
CA HIS A 105 -17.86 4.06 -1.57
C HIS A 105 -16.73 3.04 -1.33
N GLY A 106 -17.04 1.76 -1.48
CA GLY A 106 -16.13 0.67 -1.14
C GLY A 106 -16.10 0.31 0.36
N TRP A 107 -17.04 0.80 1.18
CA TRP A 107 -17.21 0.25 2.53
C TRP A 107 -17.59 -1.23 2.48
N VAL A 108 -16.92 -2.02 3.31
CA VAL A 108 -17.15 -3.46 3.40
C VAL A 108 -17.69 -3.81 4.77
N HIS A 109 -18.88 -4.40 4.81
CA HIS A 109 -19.48 -4.86 6.05
C HIS A 109 -18.55 -5.81 6.82
N PRO A 110 -18.40 -5.71 8.17
CA PRO A 110 -17.47 -6.55 8.94
C PRO A 110 -17.62 -8.05 8.72
N LYS A 111 -18.85 -8.52 8.49
CA LYS A 111 -19.13 -9.92 8.07
C LYS A 111 -18.39 -10.29 6.77
N ASN A 112 -18.39 -9.42 5.77
CA ASN A 112 -17.69 -9.66 4.51
C ASN A 112 -16.17 -9.53 4.70
N VAL A 113 -15.70 -8.69 5.63
CA VAL A 113 -14.28 -8.69 6.02
C VAL A 113 -13.86 -10.06 6.54
N TYR A 114 -14.68 -10.66 7.41
CA TYR A 114 -14.41 -11.98 7.99
C TYR A 114 -14.48 -13.12 6.98
N TYR A 115 -15.51 -13.13 6.12
CA TYR A 115 -15.76 -14.26 5.21
C TYR A 115 -15.04 -14.17 3.86
N ASP A 116 -14.67 -12.97 3.41
CA ASP A 116 -14.14 -12.75 2.06
C ASP A 116 -12.80 -12.01 2.06
N VAL A 117 -12.75 -10.79 2.62
CA VAL A 117 -11.54 -9.97 2.54
C VAL A 117 -10.36 -10.63 3.23
N ALA A 118 -10.48 -10.93 4.53
CA ALA A 118 -9.38 -11.48 5.32
C ALA A 118 -8.88 -12.83 4.75
N PRO A 119 -9.74 -13.82 4.46
CA PRO A 119 -9.30 -15.09 3.87
C PRO A 119 -8.65 -14.95 2.49
N SER A 120 -9.02 -13.91 1.72
CA SER A 120 -8.44 -13.67 0.39
C SER A 120 -7.08 -13.01 0.49
N VAL A 121 -6.95 -11.91 1.24
CA VAL A 121 -5.67 -11.16 1.31
C VAL A 121 -4.58 -11.92 2.05
N GLN A 122 -4.96 -12.77 3.01
CA GLN A 122 -4.02 -13.57 3.82
C GLN A 122 -3.40 -14.75 3.06
N LYS A 123 -3.82 -15.03 1.82
CA LYS A 123 -3.18 -16.04 0.96
C LYS A 123 -1.79 -15.62 0.48
N ALA A 124 -1.51 -14.31 0.44
CA ALA A 124 -0.22 -13.79 0.02
C ALA A 124 0.80 -13.88 1.16
N ASP A 125 1.98 -14.46 0.91
CA ASP A 125 3.05 -14.63 1.90
C ASP A 125 3.55 -13.30 2.49
N ASN A 126 3.43 -12.23 1.70
CA ASN A 126 3.80 -10.87 2.06
C ASN A 126 2.61 -10.03 2.57
N TYR A 127 1.48 -10.65 2.91
CA TYR A 127 0.43 -9.99 3.70
C TYR A 127 1.02 -9.44 5.02
N GLY A 128 0.63 -8.22 5.35
CA GLY A 128 1.09 -7.46 6.52
C GLY A 128 -0.03 -7.02 7.45
N GLY A 129 -1.25 -6.82 6.95
CA GLY A 129 -2.38 -6.45 7.79
C GLY A 129 -3.48 -5.68 7.09
N PHE A 130 -4.23 -4.91 7.87
CA PHE A 130 -5.24 -3.97 7.42
C PHE A 130 -4.77 -2.53 7.68
N MET A 131 -5.04 -1.63 6.75
CA MET A 131 -4.97 -0.18 6.95
C MET A 131 -6.41 0.34 6.98
N ILE A 132 -6.75 1.15 7.97
CA ILE A 132 -8.10 1.68 8.13
C ILE A 132 -8.04 3.19 7.91
N TRP A 133 -8.80 3.66 6.92
CA TRP A 133 -9.02 5.06 6.59
C TRP A 133 -10.29 5.58 7.26
N ASP A 134 -10.26 6.85 7.63
CA ASP A 134 -11.10 7.45 8.65
C ASP A 134 -12.49 7.92 8.19
#